data_AF-A0A509L0V1-F1
#
_entry.id   AF-A0A509L0V1-F1
#
_cell.length_a   1.000
_cell.length_b   1.000
_cell.length_c   1.000
_cell.angle_alpha   90.00
_cell.angle_beta   90.00
_cell.angle_gamma   90.00
#
_symmetry.space_group_name_H-M   'P 1'
#
loop_
_entity.id
_entity.type
_entity.pdbx_description
1 polymer ?
#
loop_
_entity_poly.entity_id
_entity_poly.type
_entity_poly.pdbx_seq_one_letter_code
_entity_poly.pdbx_strand_id
1 'polypeptide(L)'
;MTGQPQLSQVAEAAIQRVHFIHWVDHEIDRFTPGLEDALACGMPDGLRTHSMADLKSMVINNEAQMWTTENGVCICTMSRYPQSSIYEVWLMAGDFDELMTKWFATVQEYARKCGASLMYVRGRKGWTRRLLSRGFKQGHSTTCLDLRENNGTTIQ
;
A
#
# COMPACT_ATOMS: atom_id res chain seq x y z
N MET A 1 -26.58 11.43 38.84
CA MET A 1 -25.51 10.45 38.50
C MET A 1 -25.79 9.93 37.10
N THR A 2 -25.28 10.58 36.06
CA THR A 2 -25.40 10.10 34.68
C THR A 2 -24.24 9.14 34.42
N GLY A 3 -24.39 7.89 34.86
CA GLY A 3 -23.48 6.84 34.43
C GLY A 3 -23.69 6.61 32.95
N GLN A 4 -22.66 6.81 32.12
CA GLN A 4 -22.76 6.44 30.72
C GLN A 4 -23.11 4.95 30.64
N PRO A 5 -24.05 4.56 29.76
CA PRO A 5 -24.41 3.16 29.59
C PRO A 5 -23.16 2.39 29.14
N GLN A 6 -22.84 1.32 29.87
CA GLN A 6 -21.76 0.42 29.51
C GLN A 6 -22.17 -0.38 28.28
N LEU A 7 -21.43 -0.20 27.18
CA LEU A 7 -21.69 -0.90 25.94
C LEU A 7 -21.27 -2.37 26.03
N SER A 8 -21.89 -3.22 25.22
CA SER A 8 -21.40 -4.59 25.04
C SER A 8 -20.12 -4.58 24.19
N GLN A 9 -19.28 -5.60 24.33
CA GLN A 9 -18.08 -5.76 23.50
C GLN A 9 -18.39 -5.75 21.99
N VAL A 10 -19.56 -6.29 21.60
CA VAL A 10 -20.02 -6.28 20.20
C VAL A 10 -20.33 -4.86 19.73
N ALA A 11 -21.01 -4.06 20.56
CA ALA A 11 -21.30 -2.67 20.24
C ALA A 11 -20.03 -1.82 20.17
N GLU A 12 -19.07 -2.03 21.08
CA GLU A 12 -17.76 -1.37 21.05
C GLU A 12 -16.98 -1.73 19.78
N ALA A 13 -16.89 -3.02 19.43
CA ALA A 13 -16.22 -3.46 18.21
C ALA A 13 -16.86 -2.87 16.94
N ALA A 14 -18.19 -2.77 16.90
CA ALA A 14 -18.91 -2.14 15.79
C ALA A 14 -18.58 -0.65 15.67
N ILE A 15 -18.55 0.09 16.78
CA ILE A 15 -18.16 1.51 16.79
C ILE A 15 -16.72 1.69 16.32
N GLN A 16 -15.79 0.88 16.85
CA GLN A 16 -14.39 0.92 16.43
C GLN A 16 -14.23 0.60 14.94
N ARG A 17 -15.02 -0.35 14.42
CA ARG A 17 -15.04 -0.66 13.00
C ARG A 17 -15.52 0.51 12.15
N VAL A 18 -16.58 1.20 12.56
CA VAL A 18 -17.08 2.40 11.87
C VAL A 18 -16.04 3.53 11.91
N HIS A 19 -15.38 3.74 13.06
CA HIS A 19 -14.30 4.74 13.17
C HIS A 19 -13.14 4.41 12.25
N PHE A 20 -12.75 3.13 12.18
CA PHE A 20 -11.70 2.67 11.27
C PHE A 20 -12.09 2.92 9.80
N ILE A 21 -13.34 2.65 9.40
CA ILE A 21 -13.81 2.92 8.03
C ILE A 21 -13.70 4.40 7.68
N HIS A 22 -14.20 5.29 8.56
CA HIS A 22 -14.09 6.73 8.34
C HIS A 22 -12.65 7.22 8.32
N TRP A 23 -11.78 6.64 9.15
CA TRP A 23 -10.35 6.93 9.13
C TRP A 23 -9.72 6.52 7.80
N VAL A 24 -10.02 5.32 7.29
CA VAL A 24 -9.51 4.87 5.98
C VAL A 24 -9.93 5.82 4.86
N ASP A 25 -11.21 6.23 4.87
CA ASP A 25 -11.77 7.14 3.88
C ASP A 25 -11.04 8.49 3.86
N HIS A 26 -10.91 9.11 5.04
CA HIS A 26 -10.21 10.38 5.23
C HIS A 26 -8.75 10.31 4.78
N GLU A 27 -8.03 9.26 5.18
CA GLU A 27 -6.61 9.13 4.88
C GLU A 27 -6.33 8.88 3.40
N ILE A 28 -7.15 8.06 2.74
CA ILE A 28 -7.02 7.87 1.30
C ILE A 28 -7.31 9.17 0.57
N ASP A 29 -8.37 9.91 0.94
CA ASP A 29 -8.70 11.19 0.32
C ASP A 29 -7.57 12.22 0.47
N ARG A 30 -6.92 12.27 1.64
CA ARG A 30 -5.77 13.14 1.90
C ARG A 30 -4.60 12.90 0.96
N PHE A 31 -4.39 11.66 0.54
CA PHE A 31 -3.26 11.28 -0.32
C PHE A 31 -3.64 10.89 -1.75
N THR A 32 -4.91 11.06 -2.13
CA THR A 32 -5.44 10.67 -3.45
C THR A 32 -4.52 11.11 -4.61
N PRO A 33 -4.09 12.38 -4.73
CA PRO A 33 -3.26 12.79 -5.86
C PRO A 33 -1.97 11.97 -5.97
N GLY A 34 -1.30 11.70 -4.85
CA GLY A 34 -0.06 10.93 -4.84
C GLY A 34 -0.28 9.42 -5.02
N LEU A 35 -1.41 8.88 -4.55
CA LEU A 35 -1.78 7.48 -4.74
C LEU A 35 -2.21 7.19 -6.17
N GLU A 36 -2.91 8.13 -6.82
CA GLU A 36 -3.24 8.07 -8.25
C GLU A 36 -1.97 8.06 -9.10
N ASP A 37 -1.01 8.94 -8.81
CA ASP A 37 0.31 8.94 -9.45
C ASP A 37 1.05 7.60 -9.24
N ALA A 38 0.97 7.03 -8.03
CA ALA A 38 1.60 5.76 -7.71
C ALA A 38 0.96 4.58 -8.47
N LEU A 39 -0.36 4.56 -8.59
CA LEU A 39 -1.10 3.55 -9.37
C LEU A 39 -0.87 3.67 -10.88
N ALA A 40 -0.74 4.90 -11.39
CA ALA A 40 -0.44 5.16 -12.79
C ALA A 40 1.01 4.80 -13.16
N CYS A 41 1.93 4.79 -12.18
CA CYS A 41 3.34 4.58 -12.42
C CYS A 41 3.65 3.23 -13.08
N GLY A 42 4.21 3.28 -14.29
CA GLY A 42 4.62 2.09 -15.04
C GLY A 42 3.47 1.39 -15.77
N MET A 43 2.28 1.98 -15.76
CA MET A 43 1.14 1.54 -16.56
C MET A 43 1.08 2.32 -17.88
N PRO A 44 0.64 1.71 -19.00
CA PRO A 44 0.26 2.43 -20.20
C PRO A 44 -0.82 3.48 -19.95
N ASP A 45 -0.90 4.47 -20.84
CA ASP A 45 -1.87 5.55 -20.72
C ASP A 45 -3.31 5.01 -20.69
N GLY A 46 -4.12 5.60 -19.80
CA GLY A 46 -5.51 5.18 -19.56
C GLY A 46 -5.68 3.79 -18.94
N LEU A 47 -4.62 3.04 -18.64
CA LEU A 47 -4.72 1.75 -17.94
C LEU A 47 -4.48 1.94 -16.44
N ARG A 48 -5.38 1.37 -15.62
CA ARG A 48 -5.26 1.32 -14.16
C ARG A 48 -5.62 -0.07 -13.69
N THR A 49 -4.94 -0.55 -12.66
CA THR A 49 -5.26 -1.84 -12.03
C THR A 49 -6.33 -1.72 -10.96
N HIS A 50 -6.42 -0.55 -10.30
CA HIS A 50 -7.32 -0.28 -9.19
C HIS A 50 -7.75 1.20 -9.22
N SER A 51 -8.92 1.49 -8.65
CA SER A 51 -9.40 2.83 -8.31
C SER A 51 -9.14 3.16 -6.83
N MET A 52 -9.36 4.42 -6.41
CA MET A 52 -9.34 4.77 -4.98
C MET A 52 -10.40 4.02 -4.17
N ALA A 53 -11.56 3.74 -4.76
CA ALA A 53 -12.62 2.95 -4.11
C ALA A 53 -12.19 1.50 -3.88
N ASP A 54 -11.44 0.92 -4.82
CA ASP A 54 -10.85 -0.41 -4.65
C ASP A 54 -9.81 -0.39 -3.53
N LEU A 55 -8.91 0.61 -3.49
CA LEU A 55 -7.93 0.75 -2.41
C LEU A 55 -8.60 0.86 -1.03
N LYS A 56 -9.64 1.70 -0.90
CA LYS A 56 -10.44 1.82 0.33
C LYS A 56 -11.00 0.47 0.74
N SER A 57 -11.62 -0.24 -0.21
CA SER A 57 -12.21 -1.56 0.03
C SER A 57 -11.18 -2.60 0.47
N MET A 58 -10.01 -2.64 -0.19
CA MET A 58 -8.93 -3.56 0.17
C MET A 58 -8.43 -3.33 1.60
N VAL A 59 -8.22 -2.07 2.01
CA VAL A 59 -7.79 -1.75 3.38
C VAL A 59 -8.89 -2.09 4.39
N ILE A 60 -10.13 -1.73 4.08
CA ILE A 60 -11.30 -2.03 4.92
C ILE A 60 -11.48 -3.54 5.09
N ASN A 61 -11.22 -4.35 4.07
CA ASN A 61 -11.41 -5.81 4.08
C ASN A 61 -10.16 -6.58 4.55
N ASN A 62 -9.11 -5.89 5.02
CA ASN A 62 -7.82 -6.47 5.41
C ASN A 62 -7.05 -7.20 4.29
N GLU A 63 -7.35 -6.87 3.03
CA GLU A 63 -6.59 -7.34 1.86
C GLU A 63 -5.30 -6.52 1.67
N ALA A 64 -5.29 -5.29 2.20
CA ALA A 64 -4.12 -4.43 2.28
C ALA A 64 -4.00 -3.81 3.69
N GLN A 65 -2.78 -3.41 4.06
CA GLN A 65 -2.51 -2.62 5.25
C GLN A 65 -2.08 -1.21 4.85
N MET A 66 -2.63 -0.22 5.53
CA MET A 66 -2.31 1.19 5.32
C MET A 66 -1.55 1.74 6.51
N TRP A 67 -0.51 2.52 6.23
CA TRP A 67 0.28 3.25 7.23
C TRP A 67 0.30 4.73 6.82
N THR A 68 -0.07 5.68 7.71
CA THR A 68 -0.21 7.12 7.39
C THR A 68 0.37 8.09 8.43
N THR A 69 1.19 9.07 7.97
CA THR A 69 2.04 9.97 8.78
C THR A 69 1.44 11.35 8.63
N GLU A 70 2.13 12.42 8.99
CA GLU A 70 1.63 13.74 8.67
C GLU A 70 1.68 13.98 7.15
N ASN A 71 2.79 13.66 6.49
CA ASN A 71 2.97 13.98 5.07
C ASN A 71 3.22 12.76 4.17
N GLY A 72 2.85 11.55 4.60
CA GLY A 72 3.05 10.36 3.79
C GLY A 72 2.07 9.23 4.07
N VAL A 73 1.93 8.35 3.08
CA VAL A 73 1.16 7.11 3.18
C VAL A 73 1.90 5.98 2.48
N CYS A 74 1.76 4.76 3.00
CA CYS A 74 2.05 3.56 2.23
C CYS A 74 0.93 2.51 2.34
N ILE A 75 0.69 1.83 1.23
CA ILE A 75 -0.23 0.69 1.13
C ILE A 75 0.61 -0.55 0.90
N CYS A 76 0.42 -1.54 1.77
CA CYS A 76 1.17 -2.78 1.76
C CYS A 76 0.26 -3.98 1.57
N THR A 77 0.75 -5.00 0.88
CA THR A 77 0.05 -6.27 0.66
C THR A 77 0.96 -7.45 1.03
N MET A 78 0.36 -8.61 1.27
CA MET A 78 1.10 -9.84 1.54
C MET A 78 0.88 -10.84 0.40
N SER A 79 1.96 -11.18 -0.31
CA SER A 79 1.97 -12.25 -1.31
C SER A 79 2.49 -13.53 -0.69
N ARG A 80 1.67 -14.60 -0.66
CA ARG A 80 2.06 -15.91 -0.13
C ARG A 80 2.35 -16.87 -1.28
N TYR A 81 3.57 -17.41 -1.29
CA TYR A 81 4.03 -18.41 -2.24
C TYR A 81 4.28 -19.74 -1.52
N PRO A 82 4.38 -20.87 -2.26
CA PRO A 82 4.62 -22.17 -1.64
C PRO A 82 5.88 -22.25 -0.76
N GLN A 83 6.92 -21.46 -1.05
CA GLN A 83 8.22 -21.52 -0.34
C GLN A 83 8.59 -20.22 0.39
N SER A 84 7.80 -19.16 0.26
CA SER A 84 8.12 -17.85 0.85
C SER A 84 6.88 -16.99 0.98
N SER A 85 6.95 -15.97 1.82
CA SER A 85 5.94 -14.91 1.84
C SER A 85 6.64 -13.57 1.71
N ILE A 86 6.07 -12.69 0.89
CA ILE A 86 6.65 -11.40 0.56
C ILE A 86 5.66 -10.33 0.99
N TYR A 87 6.14 -9.42 1.84
CA TYR A 87 5.40 -8.22 2.18
C TYR A 87 5.78 -7.11 1.19
N GLU A 88 4.83 -6.64 0.41
CA GLU A 88 5.09 -5.64 -0.62
C GLU A 88 4.57 -4.29 -0.15
N VAL A 89 5.44 -3.29 -0.06
CA VAL A 89 5.05 -1.88 -0.05
C VAL A 89 4.67 -1.55 -1.49
N TRP A 90 3.39 -1.72 -1.81
CA TRP A 90 2.85 -1.65 -3.15
C TRP A 90 2.73 -0.20 -3.65
N LEU A 91 2.22 0.70 -2.80
CA LEU A 91 2.04 2.12 -3.12
C LEU A 91 2.64 2.99 -2.02
N MET A 92 3.24 4.11 -2.42
CA MET A 92 3.73 5.14 -1.51
C MET A 92 3.53 6.52 -2.12
N ALA A 93 3.12 7.46 -1.28
CA ALA A 93 2.96 8.86 -1.63
C ALA A 93 3.41 9.77 -0.49
N GLY A 94 3.78 11.00 -0.83
CA GLY A 94 4.22 12.00 0.14
C GLY A 94 5.74 12.00 0.41
N ASP A 95 6.12 12.39 1.63
CA ASP A 95 7.51 12.58 2.03
C ASP A 95 8.23 11.26 2.31
N PHE A 96 9.26 10.98 1.51
CA PHE A 96 10.07 9.78 1.61
C PHE A 96 10.81 9.66 2.95
N ASP A 97 11.48 10.73 3.40
CA ASP A 97 12.34 10.65 4.58
C ASP A 97 11.50 10.50 5.84
N GLU A 98 10.34 11.15 5.89
CA GLU A 98 9.36 10.98 6.95
C GLU A 98 8.86 9.54 7.03
N LEU A 99 8.45 8.94 5.91
CA LEU A 99 8.01 7.55 5.84
C LEU A 99 9.11 6.60 6.33
N MET A 100 10.33 6.80 5.84
CA MET A 100 11.47 5.96 6.20
C MET A 100 11.84 6.07 7.69
N THR A 101 11.71 7.25 8.28
CA THR A 101 12.10 7.49 9.67
C THR A 101 11.00 7.09 10.65
N LYS A 102 9.74 7.36 10.33
CA LYS A 102 8.62 7.16 11.27
C LYS A 102 8.08 5.73 11.29
N TRP A 103 8.08 4.99 10.18
CA TRP A 103 7.50 3.63 10.18
C TRP A 103 8.33 2.52 9.64
N PHE A 104 9.37 2.79 8.88
CA PHE A 104 9.98 1.69 8.13
C PHE A 104 10.43 0.52 9.03
N ALA A 105 10.88 0.82 10.25
CA ALA A 105 11.14 -0.19 11.28
C ALA A 105 9.88 -0.94 11.73
N THR A 106 8.79 -0.23 12.01
CA THR A 106 7.49 -0.80 12.40
C THR A 106 6.90 -1.69 11.30
N VAL A 107 6.95 -1.25 10.04
CA VAL A 107 6.47 -2.00 8.88
C VAL A 107 7.27 -3.28 8.69
N GLN A 108 8.60 -3.23 8.83
CA GLN A 108 9.44 -4.43 8.81
C GLN A 108 9.06 -5.41 9.91
N GLU A 109 8.86 -4.92 11.13
CA GLU A 109 8.52 -5.77 12.26
C GLU A 109 7.16 -6.41 12.09
N TYR A 110 6.18 -5.65 11.60
CA TYR A 110 4.87 -6.18 11.23
C TYR A 110 5.00 -7.26 10.14
N ALA A 111 5.75 -7.00 9.07
CA ALA A 111 5.98 -7.95 7.99
C ALA A 111 6.57 -9.27 8.52
N ARG A 112 7.59 -9.21 9.39
CA ARG A 112 8.18 -10.40 10.03
C ARG A 112 7.16 -11.16 10.87
N LYS A 113 6.36 -10.46 11.69
CA LYS A 113 5.30 -11.07 12.50
C LYS A 113 4.21 -11.75 11.66
N CYS A 114 3.92 -11.22 10.47
CA CYS A 114 3.00 -11.83 9.52
C CYS A 114 3.62 -13.00 8.72
N GLY A 115 4.89 -13.34 8.99
CA GLY A 115 5.60 -14.47 8.39
C GLY A 115 6.30 -14.13 7.07
N ALA A 116 6.50 -12.86 6.73
CA ALA A 116 7.25 -12.50 5.54
C ALA A 116 8.74 -12.81 5.69
N SER A 117 9.30 -13.47 4.68
CA SER A 117 10.73 -13.72 4.55
C SER A 117 11.44 -12.66 3.71
N LEU A 118 10.68 -11.83 3.00
CA LEU A 118 11.19 -10.77 2.13
C LEU A 118 10.23 -9.58 2.12
N MET A 119 10.77 -8.38 1.91
CA MET A 119 9.99 -7.18 1.68
C MET A 119 10.36 -6.56 0.34
N TYR A 120 9.37 -6.29 -0.49
CA TYR A 120 9.53 -5.52 -1.72
C TYR A 120 8.98 -4.11 -1.55
N VAL A 121 9.56 -3.17 -2.29
CA VAL A 121 9.06 -1.82 -2.40
C VAL A 121 8.89 -1.53 -3.88
N ARG A 122 7.64 -1.40 -4.32
CA ARG A 122 7.30 -1.01 -5.67
C ARG A 122 7.12 0.50 -5.69
N GLY A 123 7.76 1.19 -6.62
CA GLY A 123 7.66 2.64 -6.66
C GLY A 123 8.29 3.27 -7.89
N ARG A 124 8.06 4.57 -8.03
CA ARG A 124 8.66 5.40 -9.09
C ARG A 124 10.18 5.32 -9.01
N LYS A 125 10.87 5.45 -10.16
CA LYS A 125 12.35 5.40 -10.26
C LYS A 125 13.08 6.27 -9.22
N GLY A 126 12.51 7.40 -8.82
CA GLY A 126 13.05 8.27 -7.76
C GLY A 126 13.16 7.59 -6.38
N TRP A 127 12.18 6.75 -6.02
CA TRP A 127 12.19 5.99 -4.76
C TRP A 127 13.29 4.93 -4.79
N THR A 128 13.42 4.19 -5.90
CA THR A 128 14.45 3.15 -6.05
C THR A 128 15.84 3.71 -5.76
N ARG A 129 16.19 4.88 -6.32
CA ARG A 129 17.49 5.53 -6.07
C ARG A 129 17.73 5.80 -4.58
N ARG A 130 16.73 6.32 -3.88
CA ARG A 130 16.80 6.67 -2.44
C ARG A 130 16.79 5.44 -1.52
N LEU A 131 16.18 4.34 -1.95
CA LEU A 131 16.16 3.06 -1.24
C LEU A 131 17.51 2.35 -1.35
N LEU A 132 18.10 2.33 -2.56
CA LEU A 132 19.43 1.75 -2.77
C LEU A 132 20.50 2.41 -1.88
N SER A 133 20.46 3.74 -1.72
CA SER A 133 21.38 4.46 -0.82
C SER A 133 21.16 4.13 0.68
N ARG A 134 20.09 3.41 1.03
CA ARG A 134 19.73 2.99 2.38
C ARG A 134 19.91 1.48 2.61
N GLY A 135 20.68 0.82 1.75
CA GLY A 135 21.04 -0.59 1.91
C GLY A 135 20.02 -1.58 1.35
N PHE A 136 18.96 -1.11 0.69
CA PHE A 136 18.12 -1.99 -0.11
C PHE A 136 18.91 -2.50 -1.31
N LYS A 137 18.55 -3.70 -1.77
CA LYS A 137 19.11 -4.29 -2.99
C LYS A 137 18.02 -4.30 -4.07
N GLN A 138 18.44 -4.08 -5.30
CA GLN A 138 17.54 -4.23 -6.43
C GLN A 138 17.19 -5.72 -6.59
N GLY A 139 15.89 -6.02 -6.66
CA GLY A 139 15.37 -7.35 -7.00
C GLY A 139 15.16 -7.51 -8.50
N HIS A 140 14.01 -8.06 -8.90
CA HIS A 140 13.63 -8.25 -10.30
C HIS A 140 13.28 -6.94 -11.01
N SER A 141 13.45 -6.93 -12.33
CA SER A 141 12.92 -5.90 -13.24
C SER A 141 11.60 -6.35 -13.88
N THR A 142 10.69 -5.42 -14.13
CA THR A 142 9.42 -5.68 -14.84
C THR A 142 9.38 -4.89 -16.14
N THR A 143 8.94 -5.54 -17.21
CA THR A 143 8.65 -4.94 -18.53
C THR A 143 7.20 -5.27 -18.90
N CYS A 144 6.53 -4.40 -19.63
CA CYS A 144 5.14 -4.62 -20.05
C CYS A 144 4.97 -4.40 -21.55
N LEU A 145 3.92 -5.02 -22.10
CA LEU A 145 3.43 -4.85 -23.47
C LEU A 145 1.95 -4.51 -23.38
N ASP A 146 1.51 -3.42 -23.99
CA ASP A 146 0.09 -3.07 -24.03
C ASP A 146 -0.62 -3.86 -25.14
N LEU A 147 -1.46 -4.81 -24.73
CA LEU A 147 -2.22 -5.66 -25.65
C LEU A 147 -3.39 -4.94 -26.32
N ARG A 148 -3.76 -3.73 -25.89
CA ARG A 148 -4.80 -2.91 -26.53
C ARG A 148 -4.28 -2.26 -27.82
N GLU A 149 -2.97 -2.03 -27.88
CA GLU A 149 -2.29 -1.43 -29.03
C GLU A 149 -1.66 -2.50 -29.94
N ASN A 150 -1.38 -3.69 -29.40
CA ASN A 150 -0.82 -4.79 -30.16
C ASN A 150 -1.89 -5.65 -30.85
N ASN A 151 -2.27 -5.27 -32.07
CA ASN A 151 -3.25 -5.99 -32.92
C ASN A 151 -2.70 -7.29 -33.56
N GLY A 152 -1.76 -7.99 -32.92
CA GLY A 152 -1.20 -9.24 -33.41
C GLY A 152 -0.02 -9.09 -34.38
N THR A 153 0.63 -7.92 -34.42
CA THR A 153 1.87 -7.73 -35.18
C THR A 153 3.02 -8.42 -34.43
N THR A 154 3.78 -9.27 -35.11
CA THR A 154 4.97 -9.93 -34.56
C THR A 154 5.92 -8.89 -33.96
N ILE A 155 6.24 -9.05 -32.66
CA ILE A 155 7.29 -8.28 -31.99
C ILE A 155 8.62 -8.72 -32.62
N GLN A 156 9.31 -7.78 -33.28
CA GLN A 156 10.62 -8.04 -33.92
C GLN A 156 11.72 -8.28 -32.90
#